data_AF-A0A1I3HJ39-F1
#
_entry.id   AF-A0A1I3HJ39-F1
#
_cell.length_a   1.000
_cell.length_b   1.000
_cell.length_c   1.000
_cell.angle_alpha   90.00
_cell.angle_beta   90.00
_cell.angle_gamma   90.00
#
_symmetry.space_group_name_H-M   'P 1'
#
loop_
_entity.id
_entity.type
_entity.pdbx_description
1 polymer ?
#
loop_
_entity_poly.entity_id
_entity_poly.type
_entity_poly.pdbx_seq_one_letter_code
_entity_poly.pdbx_strand_id
1 'polypeptide(L)'
;MQQDRVTPAEAARQLGCNRATVGRWIKKNEALADTEGLVSVDELRRYRAEVLNPGNVTRGPNVGESEAAAPARGPSMNDHRARRERAQADEAELDLAERLGRTLDRRQVEIAIGEAAERMRQAGLQAARDNAEALSRIEDPREMERALVAFFDGALSAASEALEKELAGDVVADAA
;
A
#
# COMPACT_ATOMS: atom_id res chain seq x y z
N MET A 1 -48.82 14.60 -40.16
CA MET A 1 -47.41 15.02 -40.06
C MET A 1 -46.59 13.74 -39.92
N GLN A 2 -45.87 13.34 -40.97
CA GLN A 2 -44.93 12.24 -40.89
C GLN A 2 -43.79 12.71 -40.00
N GLN A 3 -43.65 12.14 -38.80
CA GLN A 3 -42.49 12.42 -37.96
C GLN A 3 -41.27 11.77 -38.63
N ASP A 4 -40.18 12.53 -38.80
CA ASP A 4 -38.91 12.01 -39.30
C ASP A 4 -38.39 10.95 -38.33
N ARG A 5 -38.70 9.68 -38.65
CA ARG A 5 -38.23 8.51 -37.92
C ARG A 5 -36.84 8.19 -38.38
N VAL A 6 -35.88 8.26 -37.46
CA VAL A 6 -34.47 8.06 -37.74
C VAL A 6 -33.93 6.87 -36.97
N THR A 7 -32.75 6.39 -37.37
CA THR A 7 -32.11 5.30 -36.64
C THR A 7 -31.69 5.75 -35.22
N PRO A 8 -31.63 4.84 -34.23
CA PRO A 8 -31.19 5.19 -32.88
C PRO A 8 -29.78 5.82 -32.81
N ALA A 9 -28.91 5.49 -33.76
CA ALA A 9 -27.57 6.07 -33.86
C ALA A 9 -27.61 7.53 -34.35
N GLU A 10 -28.55 7.84 -35.24
CA GLU A 10 -28.75 9.19 -35.74
C GLU A 10 -29.47 10.08 -34.74
N ALA A 11 -30.50 9.56 -34.06
CA ALA A 11 -31.12 10.23 -32.92
C ALA A 11 -30.11 10.56 -31.81
N ALA A 12 -29.20 9.63 -31.50
CA ALA A 12 -28.14 9.85 -30.51
C ALA A 12 -27.21 11.02 -30.90
N ARG A 13 -26.85 11.12 -32.19
CA ARG A 13 -26.05 12.25 -32.72
C ARG A 13 -26.81 13.58 -32.60
N GLN A 14 -28.10 13.61 -32.94
CA GLN A 14 -28.92 14.83 -32.86
C GLN A 14 -29.21 15.26 -31.42
N LEU A 15 -29.29 14.32 -30.48
CA LEU A 15 -29.54 14.60 -29.06
C LEU A 15 -28.25 14.82 -28.23
N GLY A 16 -27.08 14.68 -28.86
CA GLY A 16 -25.78 14.83 -28.21
C GLY A 16 -25.51 13.79 -27.12
N CYS A 17 -25.99 12.55 -27.29
CA CYS A 17 -25.82 11.48 -26.30
C CYS A 17 -25.24 10.21 -26.93
N ASN A 18 -24.81 9.27 -26.10
CA ASN A 18 -24.29 7.98 -26.58
C ASN A 18 -25.45 7.09 -27.09
N ARG A 19 -25.24 6.36 -28.19
CA ARG A 19 -26.18 5.36 -28.72
C ARG A 19 -26.63 4.36 -27.66
N ALA A 20 -25.74 3.96 -26.75
CA ALA A 20 -26.08 3.06 -25.64
C ALA A 20 -27.15 3.67 -24.70
N THR A 21 -27.14 5.00 -24.53
CA THR A 21 -28.12 5.73 -23.72
C THR A 21 -29.50 5.69 -24.38
N VAL A 22 -29.58 5.93 -25.68
CA VAL A 22 -30.85 5.80 -26.45
C VAL A 22 -31.36 4.37 -26.40
N GLY A 23 -30.48 3.37 -26.56
CA GLY A 23 -30.86 1.95 -26.42
C GLY A 23 -31.43 1.61 -25.05
N ARG A 24 -30.89 2.20 -23.96
CA ARG A 24 -31.46 2.03 -22.61
C ARG A 24 -32.83 2.70 -22.47
N TRP A 25 -33.07 3.83 -23.14
CA TRP A 25 -34.38 4.50 -23.11
C TRP A 25 -35.44 3.68 -23.84
N ILE A 26 -35.13 3.15 -25.01
CA ILE A 26 -36.03 2.25 -25.77
C ILE A 26 -36.32 0.99 -24.94
N LYS A 27 -35.31 0.38 -24.31
CA LYS A 27 -35.52 -0.79 -23.44
C LYS A 27 -36.42 -0.48 -22.22
N LYS A 28 -36.40 0.75 -21.72
CA LYS A 28 -37.22 1.18 -20.58
C LYS A 28 -38.64 1.58 -20.99
N ASN A 29 -38.81 2.01 -22.24
CA ASN A 29 -40.10 2.34 -22.82
C ASN A 29 -40.12 1.93 -24.31
N GLU A 30 -40.61 0.73 -24.56
CA GLU A 30 -40.62 0.12 -25.90
C GLU A 30 -41.51 0.87 -26.90
N ALA A 31 -42.45 1.70 -26.42
CA ALA A 31 -43.30 2.54 -27.27
C ALA A 31 -42.54 3.69 -27.97
N LEU A 32 -41.27 3.93 -27.60
CA LEU A 32 -40.41 4.94 -28.23
C LEU A 32 -39.81 4.47 -29.56
N ALA A 33 -39.96 3.18 -29.91
CA ALA A 33 -39.53 2.62 -31.19
C ALA A 33 -40.73 1.99 -31.92
N ASP A 34 -40.73 2.04 -33.25
CA ASP A 34 -41.67 1.23 -34.04
C ASP A 34 -41.20 -0.23 -34.20
N THR A 35 -42.01 -0.99 -34.92
CA THR A 35 -41.74 -2.37 -35.34
C THR A 35 -40.46 -2.55 -36.17
N GLU A 36 -39.94 -1.48 -36.78
CA GLU A 36 -38.70 -1.47 -37.56
C GLU A 36 -37.50 -0.97 -36.74
N GLY A 37 -37.72 -0.57 -35.47
CA GLY A 37 -36.69 -0.07 -34.57
C GLY A 37 -36.28 1.39 -34.84
N LEU A 38 -37.08 2.15 -35.58
CA LEU A 38 -36.84 3.57 -35.81
C LEU A 38 -37.48 4.42 -34.70
N VAL A 39 -36.84 5.54 -34.40
CA VAL A 39 -37.19 6.41 -33.28
C VAL A 39 -37.44 7.84 -33.72
N SER A 40 -38.39 8.50 -33.06
CA SER A 40 -38.64 9.94 -33.23
C SER A 40 -37.78 10.74 -32.27
N VAL A 41 -36.98 11.67 -32.81
CA VAL A 41 -36.05 12.50 -32.02
C VAL A 41 -36.80 13.39 -31.03
N ASP A 42 -37.96 13.90 -31.42
CA ASP A 42 -38.77 14.76 -30.56
C ASP A 42 -39.44 13.99 -29.42
N GLU A 43 -39.85 12.74 -29.64
CA GLU A 43 -40.39 11.88 -28.59
C GLU A 43 -39.30 11.51 -27.57
N LEU A 44 -38.09 11.21 -28.04
CA LEU A 44 -36.95 10.98 -27.15
C LEU A 44 -36.55 12.23 -26.35
N ARG A 45 -36.67 13.42 -26.95
CA ARG A 45 -36.42 14.71 -26.28
C ARG A 45 -37.44 14.96 -25.17
N ARG A 46 -38.73 14.69 -25.42
CA ARG A 46 -39.79 14.79 -24.41
C ARG A 46 -39.61 13.77 -23.29
N TYR A 47 -39.35 12.51 -23.63
CA TYR A 47 -39.07 11.45 -22.66
C TYR A 47 -37.90 11.80 -21.74
N ARG A 48 -36.83 12.39 -22.30
CA ARG A 48 -35.69 12.89 -21.50
C ARG A 48 -36.10 14.00 -20.52
N ALA A 49 -36.95 14.93 -20.94
CA ALA A 49 -37.39 16.05 -20.10
C ALA A 49 -38.33 15.59 -18.97
N GLU A 50 -39.25 14.66 -19.27
CA GLU A 50 -40.32 14.26 -18.36
C GLU A 50 -39.94 13.10 -17.43
N VAL A 51 -39.20 12.11 -17.93
CA VAL A 51 -38.98 10.83 -17.20
C VAL A 51 -37.58 10.72 -16.61
N LEU A 52 -36.58 11.38 -17.19
CA LEU A 52 -35.19 11.31 -16.74
C LEU A 52 -34.75 12.47 -15.84
N ASN A 53 -35.53 13.55 -15.76
CA ASN A 53 -35.18 14.76 -15.02
C ASN A 53 -36.18 15.10 -13.88
N PRO A 54 -36.33 14.26 -12.85
CA PRO A 54 -37.13 14.62 -11.68
C PRO A 54 -36.47 15.69 -10.79
N GLY A 55 -35.23 16.12 -11.08
CA GLY A 55 -34.46 17.08 -10.27
C GLY A 55 -34.72 18.57 -10.50
N ASN A 56 -35.65 18.94 -11.41
CA ASN A 56 -35.95 20.35 -11.71
C ASN A 56 -37.28 20.85 -11.10
N VAL A 57 -37.98 20.05 -10.29
CA VAL A 57 -39.24 20.49 -9.62
C VAL A 57 -39.02 20.91 -8.16
N THR A 58 -37.86 20.65 -7.54
CA THR A 58 -37.61 21.00 -6.11
C THR A 58 -36.21 21.54 -5.85
N ARG A 59 -35.68 22.43 -6.69
CA ARG A 59 -34.46 23.19 -6.38
C ARG A 59 -34.83 24.56 -5.81
N GLY A 60 -35.15 24.59 -4.51
CA GLY A 60 -35.02 25.80 -3.69
C GLY A 60 -33.53 26.21 -3.58
N PRO A 61 -33.23 27.43 -3.11
CA PRO A 61 -31.90 28.00 -3.19
C PRO A 61 -30.90 27.23 -2.31
N ASN A 62 -29.71 27.12 -2.87
CA ASN A 62 -28.57 26.31 -2.48
C ASN A 62 -27.98 26.74 -1.11
N VAL A 63 -28.11 25.89 -0.07
CA VAL A 63 -27.32 25.98 1.16
C VAL A 63 -27.12 24.57 1.73
N GLY A 64 -25.87 24.17 1.94
CA GLY A 64 -25.54 23.04 2.82
C GLY A 64 -24.61 22.01 2.17
N GLU A 65 -23.34 22.04 2.60
CA GLU A 65 -22.41 20.94 2.51
C GLU A 65 -23.06 19.64 3.01
N SER A 66 -22.92 18.56 2.24
CA SER A 66 -22.98 17.23 2.80
C SER A 66 -21.93 16.39 2.10
N GLU A 67 -20.79 16.26 2.77
CA GLU A 67 -19.73 15.30 2.49
C GLU A 67 -20.34 13.90 2.65
N ALA A 68 -20.93 13.38 1.58
CA ALA A 68 -21.48 12.04 1.55
C ALA A 68 -20.31 11.05 1.54
N ALA A 69 -20.02 10.49 2.71
CA ALA A 69 -19.17 9.31 2.86
C ALA A 69 -19.63 8.26 1.84
N ALA A 70 -18.79 8.03 0.83
CA ALA A 70 -19.02 6.98 -0.14
C ALA A 70 -19.18 5.64 0.59
N PRO A 71 -20.14 4.78 0.22
CA PRO A 71 -20.27 3.46 0.82
C PRO A 71 -18.94 2.73 0.61
N ALA A 72 -18.37 2.17 1.69
CA ALA A 72 -17.17 1.36 1.65
C ALA A 72 -17.39 0.21 0.67
N ARG A 73 -16.97 0.40 -0.58
CA ARG A 73 -16.93 -0.66 -1.58
C ARG A 73 -15.94 -1.68 -1.04
N GLY A 74 -16.45 -2.85 -0.67
CA GLY A 74 -15.61 -4.00 -0.34
C GLY A 74 -14.60 -4.25 -1.47
N PRO A 75 -13.47 -4.91 -1.17
CA PRO A 75 -12.39 -5.08 -2.13
C PRO A 75 -12.94 -5.63 -3.44
N SER A 76 -12.78 -4.84 -4.49
CA SER A 76 -13.29 -5.18 -5.81
C SER A 76 -12.51 -6.37 -6.36
N MET A 77 -13.09 -7.11 -7.32
CA MET A 77 -12.36 -8.17 -8.04
C MET A 77 -11.03 -7.67 -8.64
N ASN A 78 -10.97 -6.38 -8.98
CA ASN A 78 -9.75 -5.75 -9.47
C ASN A 78 -8.70 -5.60 -8.35
N ASP A 79 -9.11 -5.31 -7.12
CA ASP A 79 -8.20 -5.23 -5.96
C ASP A 79 -7.61 -6.60 -5.61
N HIS A 80 -8.42 -7.66 -5.71
CA HIS A 80 -7.95 -9.03 -5.52
C HIS A 80 -6.95 -9.44 -6.60
N ARG A 81 -7.19 -9.08 -7.87
CA ARG A 81 -6.23 -9.32 -8.96
C ARG A 81 -4.93 -8.55 -8.73
N ALA A 82 -5.00 -7.26 -8.41
CA ALA A 82 -3.83 -6.43 -8.16
C ALA A 82 -2.99 -6.95 -6.98
N ARG A 83 -3.63 -7.43 -5.90
CA ARG A 83 -2.91 -8.06 -4.77
C ARG A 83 -2.19 -9.34 -5.17
N ARG A 84 -2.83 -10.18 -5.99
CA ARG A 84 -2.21 -11.42 -6.47
C ARG A 84 -1.02 -11.14 -7.40
N GLU A 85 -1.16 -10.18 -8.31
CA GLU A 85 -0.08 -9.77 -9.21
C GLU A 85 1.13 -9.21 -8.44
N ARG A 86 0.90 -8.42 -7.38
CA ARG A 86 1.98 -7.96 -6.49
C ARG A 86 2.66 -9.10 -5.75
N ALA A 87 1.89 -9.98 -5.12
CA ALA A 87 2.46 -11.13 -4.41
C ALA A 87 3.32 -12.01 -5.35
N GLN A 88 2.90 -12.19 -6.61
CA GLN A 88 3.68 -12.90 -7.62
C GLN A 88 4.94 -12.16 -8.04
N ALA A 89 4.90 -10.83 -8.13
CA ALA A 89 6.08 -10.02 -8.40
C ALA A 89 7.09 -10.11 -7.25
N ASP A 90 6.62 -10.02 -6.01
CA ASP A 90 7.44 -10.12 -4.80
C ASP A 90 8.10 -11.52 -4.70
N GLU A 91 7.36 -12.59 -4.99
CA GLU A 91 7.88 -13.96 -5.03
C GLU A 91 8.95 -14.12 -6.11
N ALA A 92 8.71 -13.59 -7.32
CA ALA A 92 9.69 -13.64 -8.40
C ALA A 92 10.97 -12.82 -8.11
N GLU A 93 10.85 -11.71 -7.38
CA GLU A 93 11.99 -10.92 -6.93
C GLU A 93 12.82 -11.67 -5.87
N LEU A 94 12.16 -12.33 -4.91
CA LEU A 94 12.82 -13.17 -3.91
C LEU A 94 13.53 -14.37 -4.56
N ASP A 95 12.89 -15.07 -5.49
CA ASP A 95 13.50 -16.18 -6.24
C ASP A 95 14.73 -15.71 -7.04
N LEU A 96 14.65 -14.53 -7.65
CA LEU A 96 15.78 -13.94 -8.35
C LEU A 96 16.92 -13.60 -7.38
N ALA A 97 16.60 -13.02 -6.21
CA ALA A 97 17.57 -12.73 -5.17
C ALA A 97 18.25 -14.00 -4.66
N GLU A 98 17.50 -15.09 -4.46
CA GLU A 98 18.03 -16.39 -4.04
C GLU A 98 18.98 -16.97 -5.10
N ARG A 99 18.57 -16.96 -6.37
CA ARG A 99 19.42 -17.42 -7.48
C ARG A 99 20.68 -16.60 -7.66
N LEU A 100 20.63 -15.31 -7.34
CA LEU A 100 21.79 -14.41 -7.36
C LEU A 100 22.64 -14.52 -6.08
N GLY A 101 22.27 -15.38 -5.13
CA GLY A 101 22.97 -15.54 -3.85
C GLY A 101 22.87 -14.32 -2.95
N ARG A 102 21.87 -13.46 -3.15
CA ARG A 102 21.66 -12.21 -2.40
C ARG A 102 20.74 -12.38 -1.19
N THR A 103 20.21 -13.58 -0.97
CA THR A 103 19.42 -13.92 0.20
C THR A 103 20.30 -14.59 1.25
N LEU A 104 20.15 -14.19 2.51
CA LEU A 104 20.83 -14.84 3.63
C LEU A 104 20.05 -16.09 4.04
N ASP A 105 20.76 -17.20 4.24
CA ASP A 105 20.16 -18.41 4.82
C ASP A 105 19.83 -18.13 6.29
N ARG A 106 18.55 -18.31 6.66
CA ARG A 106 18.06 -18.08 8.03
C ARG A 106 18.89 -18.82 9.08
N ARG A 107 19.28 -20.06 8.82
CA ARG A 107 20.07 -20.88 9.75
C ARG A 107 21.47 -20.30 9.93
N GLN A 108 22.08 -19.79 8.85
CA GLN A 108 23.38 -19.13 8.92
C GLN A 108 23.28 -17.84 9.74
N VAL A 109 22.22 -17.05 9.55
CA VAL A 109 21.96 -15.84 10.35
C VAL A 109 21.77 -16.18 11.83
N GLU A 110 20.98 -17.21 12.15
CA GLU A 110 20.77 -17.64 13.54
C GLU A 110 22.08 -18.11 14.20
N ILE A 111 22.93 -18.83 13.47
CA ILE A 111 24.27 -19.24 13.96
C ILE A 111 25.13 -18.00 14.20
N ALA A 112 25.21 -17.09 13.24
CA ALA A 112 26.02 -15.87 13.35
C ALA A 112 25.57 -15.00 14.54
N ILE A 113 24.26 -14.84 14.74
CA ILE A 113 23.70 -14.14 15.90
C ILE A 113 24.11 -14.83 17.21
N GLY A 114 24.04 -16.17 17.26
CA GLY A 114 24.45 -16.95 18.44
C GLY A 114 25.93 -16.77 18.77
N GLU A 115 26.79 -16.82 17.76
CA GLU A 115 28.23 -16.61 17.94
C GLU A 115 28.56 -15.18 18.40
N ALA A 116 27.94 -14.18 17.79
CA ALA A 116 28.08 -12.77 18.19
C ALA A 116 27.63 -12.57 19.65
N ALA A 117 26.49 -13.14 20.03
CA ALA A 117 25.97 -13.06 21.39
C ALA A 117 26.91 -13.68 22.42
N GLU A 118 27.51 -14.84 22.12
CA GLU A 118 28.47 -15.46 23.04
C GLU A 118 29.77 -14.66 23.18
N ARG A 119 30.26 -14.05 22.11
CA ARG A 119 31.42 -13.16 22.18
C ARG A 119 31.11 -11.92 23.02
N MET A 120 29.95 -11.30 22.82
CA MET A 120 29.49 -10.18 23.65
C MET A 120 29.42 -10.58 25.13
N ARG A 121 28.89 -11.78 25.43
CA ARG A 121 28.83 -12.30 26.80
C ARG A 121 30.21 -12.50 27.41
N GLN A 122 31.15 -13.09 26.67
CA GLN A 122 32.53 -13.29 27.12
C GLN A 122 33.24 -11.95 27.38
N ALA A 123 33.11 -11.01 26.44
CA ALA A 123 33.67 -9.65 26.59
C ALA A 123 33.07 -8.93 27.81
N GLY A 124 31.76 -9.00 27.99
CA GLY A 124 31.08 -8.42 29.15
C GLY A 124 31.52 -9.03 30.48
N LEU A 125 31.69 -10.36 30.54
CA LEU A 125 32.20 -11.04 31.74
C LEU A 125 33.64 -10.66 32.07
N GLN A 126 34.50 -10.55 31.04
CA GLN A 126 35.88 -10.13 31.23
C GLN A 126 35.96 -8.68 31.71
N ALA A 127 35.22 -7.78 31.05
CA ALA A 127 35.15 -6.38 31.43
C ALA A 127 34.59 -6.20 32.85
N ALA A 128 33.57 -6.98 33.24
CA ALA A 128 33.05 -6.97 34.61
C ALA A 128 34.09 -7.44 35.64
N ARG A 129 34.94 -8.42 35.32
CA ARG A 129 36.04 -8.86 36.21
C ARG A 129 37.10 -7.78 36.37
N ASP A 130 37.56 -7.21 35.27
CA ASP A 130 38.60 -6.18 35.27
C ASP A 130 38.14 -4.93 36.04
N ASN A 131 36.84 -4.60 35.94
CA ASN A 131 36.27 -3.45 36.63
C ASN A 131 35.83 -3.76 38.06
N ALA A 132 35.45 -4.99 38.41
CA ALA A 132 35.17 -5.35 39.80
C ALA A 132 36.40 -5.11 40.69
N GLU A 133 37.60 -5.37 40.17
CA GLU A 133 38.84 -5.05 40.87
C GLU A 133 39.05 -3.54 41.01
N ALA A 134 38.81 -2.76 39.96
CA ALA A 134 38.94 -1.31 39.99
C ALA A 134 37.93 -0.64 40.93
N LEU A 135 36.66 -1.06 40.86
CA LEU A 135 35.56 -0.55 41.68
C LEU A 135 35.75 -0.93 43.16
N SER A 136 36.37 -2.08 43.46
CA SER A 136 36.63 -2.49 44.86
C SER A 136 37.55 -1.54 45.62
N ARG A 137 38.31 -0.69 44.91
CA ARG A 137 39.26 0.28 45.46
C ARG A 137 38.66 1.67 45.65
N ILE A 138 37.41 1.90 45.21
CA ILE A 138 36.76 3.21 45.31
C ILE A 138 35.91 3.23 46.58
N GLU A 139 36.28 4.08 47.53
CA GLU A 139 35.55 4.21 48.80
C GLU A 139 34.39 5.22 48.74
N ASP A 140 34.46 6.21 47.84
CA ASP A 140 33.38 7.20 47.65
C ASP A 140 32.26 6.63 46.75
N PRO A 141 31.01 6.51 47.27
CA PRO A 141 29.87 6.04 46.48
C PRO A 141 29.62 6.82 45.18
N ARG A 142 29.89 8.14 45.16
CA ARG A 142 29.67 8.98 43.98
C ARG A 142 30.73 8.76 42.90
N GLU A 143 31.96 8.48 43.30
CA GLU A 143 33.02 8.11 42.36
C GLU A 143 32.77 6.71 41.80
N MET A 144 32.27 5.78 42.64
CA MET A 144 31.92 4.43 42.20
C MET A 144 30.76 4.45 41.18
N GLU A 145 29.74 5.28 41.39
CA GLU A 145 28.64 5.45 40.44
C GLU A 145 29.13 6.00 39.09
N ARG A 146 29.99 7.03 39.09
CA ARG A 146 30.56 7.58 37.86
C ARG A 146 31.43 6.56 37.13
N ALA A 147 32.23 5.79 37.86
CA ALA A 147 33.06 4.73 37.30
C ALA A 147 32.19 3.62 36.68
N LEU A 148 31.07 3.26 37.30
CA LEU A 148 30.10 2.30 36.74
C LEU A 148 29.45 2.80 35.45
N VAL A 149 29.02 4.06 35.39
CA VAL A 149 28.43 4.63 34.17
C VAL A 149 29.46 4.67 33.04
N ALA A 150 30.66 5.18 33.32
CA ALA A 150 31.75 5.21 32.34
C ALA A 150 32.14 3.81 31.86
N PHE A 151 32.07 2.81 32.75
CA PHE A 151 32.27 1.42 32.40
C PHE A 151 31.22 0.90 31.42
N PHE A 152 29.92 1.13 31.68
CA PHE A 152 28.85 0.66 30.79
C PHE A 152 28.94 1.35 29.42
N ASP A 153 29.22 2.64 29.39
CA ASP A 153 29.39 3.38 28.12
C ASP A 153 30.59 2.86 27.32
N GLY A 154 31.71 2.57 28.00
CA GLY A 154 32.90 1.99 27.39
C GLY A 154 32.67 0.56 26.87
N ALA A 155 31.98 -0.28 27.66
CA ALA A 155 31.65 -1.64 27.27
C ALA A 155 30.68 -1.68 26.07
N LEU A 156 29.68 -0.79 26.04
CA LEU A 156 28.76 -0.67 24.92
C LEU A 156 29.46 -0.13 23.66
N SER A 157 30.36 0.85 23.79
CA SER A 157 31.17 1.33 22.66
C SER A 157 32.06 0.23 22.10
N ALA A 158 32.79 -0.49 22.96
CA ALA A 158 33.67 -1.58 22.54
C ALA A 158 32.89 -2.73 21.87
N ALA A 159 31.70 -3.06 22.37
CA ALA A 159 30.82 -4.04 21.74
C ALA A 159 30.32 -3.55 20.36
N SER A 160 29.98 -2.27 20.24
CA SER A 160 29.59 -1.66 18.96
C SER A 160 30.73 -1.68 17.94
N GLU A 161 31.94 -1.28 18.34
CA GLU A 161 33.12 -1.30 17.48
C GLU A 161 33.49 -2.73 17.03
N ALA A 162 33.37 -3.72 17.94
CA ALA A 162 33.61 -5.12 17.61
C ALA A 162 32.60 -5.62 16.56
N LEU A 163 31.32 -5.28 16.70
CA LEU A 163 30.27 -5.61 15.73
C LEU A 163 30.52 -4.93 14.38
N GLU A 164 30.86 -3.63 14.37
CA GLU A 164 31.18 -2.90 13.15
C GLU A 164 32.39 -3.49 12.42
N LYS A 165 33.41 -3.89 13.16
CA LYS A 165 34.62 -4.49 12.59
C LYS A 165 34.35 -5.87 11.99
N GLU A 166 33.48 -6.68 12.58
CA GLU A 166 33.06 -7.95 11.97
C GLU A 166 32.23 -7.73 10.71
N LEU A 167 31.26 -6.81 10.76
CA LEU A 167 30.45 -6.44 9.60
C LEU A 167 31.32 -5.91 8.45
N ALA A 168 32.37 -5.14 8.74
CA ALA A 168 33.32 -4.66 7.74
C ALA A 168 34.30 -5.74 7.26
N GLY A 169 34.66 -6.70 8.12
CA GLY A 169 35.59 -7.79 7.82
C GLY A 169 35.00 -8.82 6.86
N ASP A 170 33.73 -9.19 7.04
CA ASP A 170 33.04 -10.14 6.16
C ASP A 170 32.83 -9.58 4.74
N VAL A 171 32.62 -8.27 4.59
CA VAL A 171 32.48 -7.61 3.27
C VAL A 171 33.76 -7.71 2.43
N VAL A 172 34.94 -7.81 3.06
CA VAL A 172 36.22 -7.92 2.35
C VAL A 172 36.57 -9.37 2.05
N ALA A 173 36.14 -10.32 2.88
CA ALA A 173 36.39 -11.75 2.67
C ALA A 173 35.53 -12.34 1.53
N ASP A 174 34.32 -11.84 1.32
CA ASP A 174 33.43 -12.27 0.22
C ASP A 174 33.74 -11.62 -1.15
N ALA A 175 34.66 -10.64 -1.18
CA ALA A 175 35.06 -9.91 -2.38
C ALA A 175 36.40 -10.38 -2.98
N ALA A 176 37.06 -11.39 -2.39
CA ALA A 176 38.36 -11.94 -2.80
C ALA A 176 38.25 -13.40 -3.27
#